data_AF-A0A9E5WB30-F1
#
_entry.id   AF-A0A9E5WB30-F1
#
_cell.length_a   1.000
_cell.length_b   1.000
_cell.length_c   1.000
_cell.angle_alpha   90.00
_cell.angle_beta   90.00
_cell.angle_gamma   90.00
#
_symmetry.space_group_name_H-M   'P 1'
#
loop_
_entity.id
_entity.type
_entity.pdbx_description
1 polymer ?
#
loop_
_entity_poly.entity_id
_entity_poly.type
_entity_poly.pdbx_seq_one_letter_code
_entity_poly.pdbx_strand_id
1 'polypeptide(L)'
;MSDFLRNLRSSHKKDTSDSRRNLNGHYYPQSDRRKSRDRRSNYSENLESLWVILKDILPLIVDNSSTMTLHLEKWLAQNDMLLEAKIRQHNAISIFFDNLNRVFNEDFFARSSDIRPKATASYASGTHYTKDDILSIIRTMRKKGATFAIIADYLKEKGIPTFSGRGEWHAQTIHRLCK
;
A
#
# COMPACT_ATOMS: atom_id res chain seq x y z
N MET A 1 -1.50 15.45 -10.76
CA MET A 1 -0.18 15.02 -11.28
C MET A 1 -0.07 15.41 -12.75
N SER A 2 0.04 16.72 -13.04
CA SER A 2 -0.04 17.24 -14.43
C SER A 2 0.73 18.54 -14.67
N ASP A 3 1.11 19.29 -13.62
CA ASP A 3 1.78 20.58 -13.78
C ASP A 3 3.27 20.45 -14.16
N PHE A 4 3.91 19.33 -13.78
CA PHE A 4 5.32 19.09 -14.10
C PHE A 4 5.56 18.89 -15.60
N LEU A 5 4.62 18.29 -16.32
CA LEU A 5 4.74 18.03 -17.76
C LEU A 5 4.40 19.25 -18.62
N ARG A 6 3.66 20.21 -18.08
CA ARG A 6 3.26 21.41 -18.85
C ARG A 6 4.42 22.38 -19.03
N ASN A 7 5.29 22.47 -18.03
CA ASN A 7 6.47 23.35 -18.05
C ASN A 7 7.57 22.87 -19.00
N LEU A 8 7.64 21.58 -19.31
CA LEU A 8 8.61 21.00 -20.25
C LEU A 8 8.21 21.19 -21.72
N ARG A 9 6.95 21.52 -22.02
CA ARG A 9 6.46 21.65 -23.41
C ARG A 9 6.52 23.08 -23.96
N SER A 10 6.64 24.09 -23.09
CA SER A 10 6.61 25.51 -23.48
C SER A 10 7.98 26.16 -23.68
N SER A 11 9.10 25.47 -23.39
CA SER A 11 10.44 26.07 -23.47
C SER A 11 11.08 26.11 -24.88
N HIS A 12 10.33 25.78 -25.93
CA HIS A 12 10.83 25.75 -27.32
C HIS A 12 10.02 26.62 -28.29
N LYS A 13 9.69 27.85 -27.89
CA LYS A 13 9.40 28.92 -28.84
C LYS A 13 10.48 29.99 -28.75
N LYS A 14 11.50 29.83 -29.60
CA LYS A 14 12.41 30.90 -30.00
C LYS A 14 11.65 31.74 -31.01
N ASP A 15 10.97 32.79 -30.55
CA ASP A 15 10.33 33.75 -31.44
C ASP A 15 11.42 34.56 -32.14
N THR A 16 11.66 34.20 -33.41
CA THR A 16 12.32 35.03 -34.40
C THR A 16 11.36 36.13 -34.83
N SER A 17 11.58 37.35 -34.34
CA SER A 17 11.22 38.56 -35.07
C SER A 17 11.91 39.75 -34.44
N ASP A 18 12.96 40.26 -35.09
CA ASP A 18 13.20 41.69 -34.97
C ASP A 18 13.47 42.31 -36.34
N SER A 19 12.72 43.38 -36.54
CA SER A 19 12.45 44.04 -37.80
C SER A 19 13.61 44.94 -38.19
N ARG A 20 13.95 44.91 -39.49
CA ARG A 20 14.62 45.95 -40.29
C ARG A 20 15.08 47.19 -39.49
N ARG A 21 16.40 47.31 -39.26
CA ARG A 21 17.04 48.61 -39.07
C ARG A 21 17.94 48.93 -40.25
N ASN A 22 17.71 50.12 -40.78
CA ASN A 22 18.15 50.63 -42.05
C ASN A 22 19.68 50.69 -42.19
N LEU A 23 20.13 50.36 -43.39
CA LEU A 23 21.42 50.71 -43.96
C LEU A 23 21.55 52.24 -43.96
N ASN A 24 22.55 52.79 -43.26
CA ASN A 24 23.34 54.00 -43.60
C ASN A 24 23.98 54.61 -42.33
N GLY A 25 25.30 54.77 -42.35
CA GLY A 25 26.01 55.61 -41.39
C GLY A 25 27.36 55.03 -40.96
N HIS A 26 28.43 55.52 -41.59
CA HIS A 26 29.82 55.30 -41.21
C HIS A 26 30.07 55.61 -39.72
N TYR A 27 30.87 54.83 -39.00
CA TYR A 27 31.92 55.35 -38.12
C TYR A 27 32.83 54.23 -37.59
N TYR A 28 34.14 54.49 -37.58
CA TYR A 28 35.24 53.60 -37.23
C TYR A 28 35.12 52.91 -35.85
N PRO A 29 35.71 51.70 -35.66
CA PRO A 29 35.84 51.11 -34.34
C PRO A 29 36.99 51.81 -33.58
N GLN A 30 36.65 52.70 -32.64
CA GLN A 30 37.61 53.18 -31.65
C GLN A 30 38.04 52.00 -30.77
N SER A 31 39.34 51.75 -30.76
CA SER A 31 40.04 50.83 -29.88
C SER A 31 40.02 51.36 -28.45
N ASP A 32 38.91 51.10 -27.75
CA ASP A 32 38.75 51.45 -26.35
C ASP A 32 39.62 50.53 -25.48
N ARG A 33 40.81 51.03 -25.12
CA ARG A 33 41.72 50.43 -24.13
C ARG A 33 41.01 50.32 -22.79
N ARG A 34 40.28 49.22 -22.57
CA ARG A 34 39.76 48.87 -21.25
C ARG A 34 40.93 48.51 -20.34
N LYS A 35 41.23 49.40 -19.39
CA LYS A 35 42.00 49.08 -18.18
C LYS A 35 41.36 47.83 -17.56
N SER A 36 42.14 46.75 -17.50
CA SER A 36 41.78 45.53 -16.78
C SER A 36 41.71 45.86 -15.29
N ARG A 37 40.53 46.28 -14.83
CA ARG A 37 40.23 46.35 -13.40
C ARG A 37 40.03 44.92 -12.95
N ASP A 38 41.01 44.42 -12.20
CA ASP A 38 41.09 43.08 -11.64
C ASP A 38 39.76 42.71 -10.96
N ARG A 39 38.98 41.84 -11.59
CA ARG A 39 37.67 41.35 -11.11
C ARG A 39 37.81 40.15 -10.15
N ARG A 40 38.98 39.96 -9.55
CA ARG A 40 39.27 38.79 -8.70
C ARG A 40 38.93 38.95 -7.21
N SER A 41 38.64 40.16 -6.70
CA SER A 41 38.47 40.34 -5.24
C SER A 41 37.13 39.87 -4.66
N ASN A 42 36.04 39.82 -5.45
CA ASN A 42 34.70 39.55 -4.90
C ASN A 42 34.38 38.06 -4.69
N TYR A 43 35.27 37.14 -5.08
CA TYR A 43 35.04 35.70 -4.90
C TYR A 43 35.42 35.22 -3.49
N SER A 44 36.40 35.87 -2.84
CA SER A 44 36.89 35.46 -1.52
C SER A 44 35.95 35.88 -0.38
N GLU A 45 35.34 37.07 -0.45
CA GLU A 45 34.38 37.54 0.57
C GLU A 45 33.11 36.66 0.63
N ASN A 46 32.66 36.16 -0.53
CA ASN A 46 31.50 35.27 -0.61
C ASN A 46 31.80 33.85 -0.11
N LEU A 47 33.06 33.42 -0.16
CA LEU A 47 33.48 32.12 0.39
C LEU A 47 33.58 32.16 1.91
N GLU A 48 34.07 33.26 2.47
CA GLU A 48 34.12 33.43 3.94
C GLU A 48 32.73 33.56 4.56
N SER A 49 31.81 34.28 3.91
CA SER A 49 30.42 34.37 4.38
C SER A 49 29.73 32.99 4.37
N LEU A 50 29.96 32.18 3.32
CA LEU A 50 29.49 30.80 3.26
C LEU A 50 30.11 29.94 4.36
N TRP A 51 31.40 30.10 4.65
CA TRP A 51 32.09 29.36 5.72
C TRP A 51 31.54 29.66 7.10
N VAL A 52 31.20 30.92 7.39
CA VAL A 52 30.56 31.33 8.64
C VAL A 52 29.18 30.69 8.78
N ILE A 53 28.36 30.76 7.72
CA ILE A 53 27.04 30.12 7.71
C ILE A 53 27.16 28.60 7.90
N LEU A 54 28.15 27.97 7.28
CA LEU A 54 28.37 26.53 7.35
C LEU A 54 28.81 26.11 8.77
N LYS A 55 29.61 26.94 9.46
CA LYS A 55 29.93 26.74 10.88
C LYS A 55 28.73 26.84 11.79
N ASP A 56 27.77 27.70 11.49
CA ASP A 56 26.57 27.87 12.29
C ASP A 56 25.53 26.75 12.04
N ILE A 57 25.46 26.24 10.81
CA ILE A 57 24.52 25.18 10.42
C ILE A 57 25.02 23.79 10.82
N LEU A 58 26.34 23.54 10.84
CA LEU A 58 26.90 22.21 11.15
C LEU A 58 26.42 21.67 12.51
N PRO A 59 26.47 22.43 13.61
CA PRO A 59 25.98 22.00 14.93
C PRO A 59 24.49 21.64 14.88
N LEU A 60 23.69 22.44 14.17
CA LEU A 60 22.25 22.19 14.02
C LEU A 60 21.96 20.91 13.23
N ILE A 61 22.78 20.59 12.22
CA ILE A 61 22.70 19.30 11.51
C ILE A 61 23.07 18.14 12.43
N VAL A 62 24.13 18.29 13.23
CA VAL A 62 24.55 17.27 14.21
C VAL A 62 23.45 17.02 15.23
N ASP A 63 22.86 18.07 15.79
CA ASP A 63 21.76 17.97 16.77
C ASP A 63 20.52 17.32 16.14
N ASN A 64 20.15 17.73 14.93
CA ASN A 64 19.05 17.10 14.19
C ASN A 64 19.35 15.63 13.86
N SER A 65 20.60 15.28 13.53
CA SER A 65 20.97 13.89 13.29
C SER A 65 20.88 13.05 14.56
N SER A 66 21.29 13.60 15.70
CA SER A 66 21.28 12.90 17.00
C SER A 66 19.86 12.68 17.53
N THR A 67 18.98 13.66 17.35
CA THR A 67 17.56 13.53 17.68
C THR A 67 16.89 12.51 16.77
N MET A 68 17.22 12.51 15.47
CA MET A 68 16.71 11.51 14.53
C MET A 68 17.17 10.10 14.90
N THR A 69 18.44 9.90 15.28
CA THR A 69 18.91 8.58 15.73
C THR A 69 18.21 8.11 16.99
N LEU A 70 17.99 9.00 17.97
CA LEU A 70 17.21 8.68 19.18
C LEU A 70 15.76 8.28 18.86
N HIS A 71 15.13 8.93 17.88
CA HIS A 71 13.78 8.56 17.44
C HIS A 71 13.76 7.21 16.75
N LEU A 72 14.76 6.91 15.92
CA LEU A 72 14.89 5.60 15.26
C LEU A 72 15.11 4.48 16.29
N GLU A 73 15.94 4.69 17.30
CA GLU A 73 16.14 3.72 18.38
C GLU A 73 14.84 3.44 19.15
N LYS A 74 14.10 4.48 19.52
CA LYS A 74 12.79 4.32 20.18
C LYS A 74 11.79 3.56 19.30
N TRP A 75 11.77 3.86 18.00
CA TRP A 75 10.90 3.19 17.04
C TRP A 75 11.26 1.70 16.86
N LEU A 76 12.55 1.38 16.83
CA LEU A 76 13.03 -0.01 16.80
C LEU A 76 12.58 -0.76 18.06
N ALA A 77 12.78 -0.18 19.25
CA ALA A 77 12.34 -0.80 20.50
C ALA A 77 10.82 -1.06 20.53
N GLN A 78 10.02 -0.13 20.00
CA GLN A 78 8.57 -0.31 19.88
C GLN A 78 8.20 -1.45 18.91
N ASN A 79 8.90 -1.55 17.78
CA ASN A 79 8.68 -2.64 16.83
C ASN A 79 9.05 -4.00 17.40
N ASP A 80 10.15 -4.09 18.15
CA ASP A 80 10.56 -5.33 18.81
C ASP A 80 9.49 -5.78 19.81
N MET A 81 8.97 -4.86 20.63
CA MET A 81 7.85 -5.16 21.54
C MET A 81 6.60 -5.63 20.79
N LEU A 82 6.26 -5.01 19.66
CA LEU A 82 5.12 -5.43 18.84
C LEU A 82 5.34 -6.81 18.22
N LEU A 83 6.56 -7.10 17.77
CA LEU A 83 6.92 -8.38 17.19
C LEU A 83 6.86 -9.49 18.24
N GLU A 84 7.40 -9.24 19.44
CA GLU A 84 7.27 -10.14 20.58
C GLU A 84 5.81 -10.37 20.97
N ALA A 85 5.00 -9.31 21.07
CA ALA A 85 3.59 -9.42 21.38
C ALA A 85 2.83 -10.27 20.34
N LYS A 86 3.14 -10.08 19.05
CA LYS A 86 2.61 -10.92 17.98
C LYS A 86 3.04 -12.37 18.16
N ILE A 87 4.32 -12.66 18.41
CA ILE A 87 4.78 -14.05 18.63
C ILE A 87 4.02 -14.67 19.80
N ARG A 88 3.88 -13.95 20.93
CA ARG A 88 3.12 -14.42 22.09
C ARG A 88 1.65 -14.69 21.74
N GLN A 89 1.03 -13.85 20.92
CA GLN A 89 -0.33 -14.06 20.44
C GLN A 89 -0.44 -15.33 19.58
N HIS A 90 0.47 -15.54 18.63
CA HIS A 90 0.46 -16.74 17.79
C HIS A 90 0.68 -18.00 18.64
N ASN A 91 1.59 -17.96 19.60
CA ASN A 91 1.84 -19.06 20.51
C ASN A 91 0.60 -19.36 21.37
N ALA A 92 -0.05 -18.32 21.93
CA ALA A 92 -1.28 -18.49 22.69
C ALA A 92 -2.42 -19.08 21.85
N ILE A 93 -2.55 -18.65 20.60
CA ILE A 93 -3.52 -19.19 19.64
C ILE A 93 -3.20 -20.65 19.31
N SER A 94 -1.92 -21.00 19.08
CA SER A 94 -1.50 -22.39 18.84
C SER A 94 -1.85 -23.26 20.03
N ILE A 95 -1.48 -22.84 21.25
CA ILE A 95 -1.82 -23.56 22.49
C ILE A 95 -3.34 -23.71 22.64
N PHE A 96 -4.10 -22.67 22.32
CA PHE A 96 -5.56 -22.74 22.33
C PHE A 96 -6.10 -23.79 21.34
N PHE A 97 -5.61 -23.82 20.11
CA PHE A 97 -6.02 -24.82 19.12
C PHE A 97 -5.53 -26.21 19.46
N ASP A 98 -4.34 -26.37 20.04
CA ASP A 98 -3.83 -27.66 20.52
C ASP A 98 -4.70 -28.19 21.66
N ASN A 99 -5.11 -27.31 22.58
CA ASN A 99 -6.04 -27.64 23.65
C ASN A 99 -7.44 -27.97 23.11
N LEU A 100 -7.95 -27.22 22.13
CA LEU A 100 -9.21 -27.54 21.46
C LEU A 100 -9.12 -28.90 20.76
N ASN A 101 -8.08 -29.13 19.97
CA ASN A 101 -7.86 -30.39 19.30
C ASN A 101 -7.75 -31.52 20.32
N ARG A 102 -7.14 -31.31 21.49
CA ARG A 102 -7.13 -32.32 22.55
C ARG A 102 -8.52 -32.60 23.10
N VAL A 103 -9.32 -31.58 23.39
CA VAL A 103 -10.70 -31.74 23.89
C VAL A 103 -11.57 -32.44 22.85
N PHE A 104 -11.54 -31.97 21.61
CA PHE A 104 -12.28 -32.60 20.52
C PHE A 104 -11.76 -33.99 20.21
N ASN A 105 -10.45 -34.24 20.27
CA ASN A 105 -9.93 -35.56 19.95
C ASN A 105 -10.17 -36.57 21.10
N GLU A 106 -10.09 -36.15 22.37
CA GLU A 106 -10.46 -37.01 23.49
C GLU A 106 -11.98 -37.32 23.50
N ASP A 107 -12.84 -36.38 23.09
CA ASP A 107 -14.30 -36.60 23.02
C ASP A 107 -14.79 -37.24 21.68
N PHE A 108 -14.08 -37.09 20.56
CA PHE A 108 -14.47 -37.64 19.24
C PHE A 108 -13.72 -38.91 18.80
N PHE A 109 -12.52 -39.24 19.31
CA PHE A 109 -11.81 -40.44 18.83
C PHE A 109 -12.36 -41.78 19.37
N ALA A 110 -13.37 -41.75 20.24
CA ALA A 110 -14.23 -42.92 20.41
C ALA A 110 -15.21 -43.15 19.24
N ARG A 111 -15.32 -42.22 18.25
CA ARG A 111 -16.40 -42.30 17.24
C ARG A 111 -16.11 -41.93 15.78
N SER A 112 -14.96 -41.38 15.39
CA SER A 112 -14.73 -41.15 13.94
C SER A 112 -13.26 -41.10 13.54
N SER A 113 -12.73 -42.26 13.13
CA SER A 113 -11.58 -42.35 12.24
C SER A 113 -11.92 -41.77 10.87
N ASP A 114 -10.95 -41.06 10.28
CA ASP A 114 -10.93 -40.45 8.94
C ASP A 114 -11.79 -39.19 8.75
N ILE A 115 -11.15 -38.02 8.78
CA ILE A 115 -11.19 -36.98 7.73
C ILE A 115 -10.03 -36.01 8.02
N ARG A 116 -9.00 -36.00 7.16
CA ARG A 116 -7.98 -34.94 7.15
C ARG A 116 -8.57 -33.68 6.50
N PRO A 117 -8.54 -32.50 7.15
CA PRO A 117 -9.06 -31.28 6.52
C PRO A 117 -8.03 -30.75 5.50
N LYS A 118 -8.40 -30.76 4.22
CA LYS A 118 -7.69 -30.00 3.18
C LYS A 118 -8.06 -28.53 3.32
N ALA A 119 -7.06 -27.70 3.61
CA ALA A 119 -7.20 -26.26 3.61
C ALA A 119 -7.55 -25.76 2.21
N THR A 120 -8.75 -25.21 2.03
CA THR A 120 -9.09 -24.37 0.88
C THR A 120 -9.84 -23.13 1.34
N ALA A 121 -9.15 -22.00 1.19
CA ALA A 121 -9.67 -20.65 1.03
C ALA A 121 -10.85 -20.25 1.94
N SER A 122 -10.48 -19.71 3.09
CA SER A 122 -11.30 -18.81 3.91
C SER A 122 -11.86 -17.68 3.04
N TYR A 123 -13.14 -17.74 2.68
CA TYR A 123 -13.84 -16.56 2.18
C TYR A 123 -14.52 -15.90 3.39
N ALA A 124 -13.93 -14.78 3.78
CA ALA A 124 -14.31 -13.92 4.88
C ALA A 124 -15.81 -13.61 4.88
N SER A 125 -16.56 -14.24 5.79
CA SER A 125 -17.69 -13.63 6.50
C SER A 125 -18.28 -14.65 7.47
N GLY A 126 -17.83 -14.60 8.74
CA GLY A 126 -18.56 -15.00 9.96
C GLY A 126 -19.31 -16.34 10.06
N THR A 127 -19.25 -17.22 9.07
CA THR A 127 -20.04 -18.45 9.00
C THR A 127 -19.14 -19.57 8.49
N HIS A 128 -19.09 -20.68 9.24
CA HIS A 128 -18.18 -21.82 9.01
C HIS A 128 -18.53 -22.68 7.77
N TYR A 129 -19.23 -22.12 6.78
CA TYR A 129 -19.64 -22.89 5.60
C TYR A 129 -18.54 -22.82 4.55
N THR A 130 -17.90 -23.96 4.28
CA THR A 130 -17.03 -24.07 3.10
C THR A 130 -17.87 -24.07 1.83
N LYS A 131 -17.23 -23.78 0.69
CA LYS A 131 -17.89 -23.84 -0.62
C LYS A 131 -18.53 -25.20 -0.87
N ASP A 132 -17.85 -26.27 -0.45
CA ASP A 132 -18.31 -27.65 -0.63
C ASP A 132 -19.51 -27.96 0.26
N ASP A 133 -19.55 -27.42 1.48
CA ASP A 133 -20.70 -27.54 2.38
C ASP A 133 -21.95 -26.90 1.76
N ILE A 134 -21.83 -25.69 1.22
CA ILE A 134 -22.94 -24.98 0.57
C ILE A 134 -23.44 -25.78 -0.64
N LEU A 135 -22.54 -26.29 -1.47
CA LEU A 135 -22.91 -27.14 -2.61
C LEU A 135 -23.57 -28.45 -2.18
N SER A 136 -23.11 -29.05 -1.07
CA SER A 136 -23.69 -30.26 -0.51
C SER A 136 -25.12 -30.03 0.00
N ILE A 137 -25.37 -28.89 0.66
CA ILE A 137 -26.70 -28.47 1.13
C ILE A 137 -27.64 -28.28 -0.06
N ILE A 138 -27.21 -27.53 -1.08
CA ILE A 138 -28.00 -27.30 -2.30
C ILE A 138 -28.38 -28.63 -2.96
N ARG A 139 -27.41 -29.53 -3.16
CA ARG A 139 -27.64 -30.86 -3.76
C ARG A 139 -28.59 -31.71 -2.91
N THR A 140 -28.45 -31.68 -1.60
CA THR A 140 -29.30 -32.44 -0.67
C THR A 140 -30.74 -31.93 -0.71
N MET A 141 -30.93 -30.61 -0.72
CA MET A 141 -32.26 -30.02 -0.84
C MET A 141 -32.89 -30.29 -2.22
N ARG A 142 -32.10 -30.31 -3.29
CA ARG A 142 -32.59 -30.71 -4.62
C ARG A 142 -33.02 -32.17 -4.66
N LYS A 143 -32.27 -33.09 -4.03
CA LYS A 143 -32.68 -34.50 -3.89
C LYS A 143 -33.99 -34.66 -3.12
N LYS A 144 -34.26 -33.77 -2.15
CA LYS A 144 -35.52 -33.71 -1.39
C LYS A 144 -36.68 -33.05 -2.15
N GLY A 145 -36.48 -32.63 -3.40
CA GLY A 145 -37.51 -32.00 -4.22
C GLY A 145 -37.73 -30.51 -3.96
N ALA A 146 -36.84 -29.84 -3.21
CA ALA A 146 -36.97 -28.40 -2.97
C ALA A 146 -36.78 -27.59 -4.28
N THR A 147 -37.57 -26.54 -4.44
CA THR A 147 -37.44 -25.60 -5.56
C THR A 147 -36.26 -24.66 -5.33
N PHE A 148 -35.77 -24.03 -6.41
CA PHE A 148 -34.63 -23.11 -6.31
C PHE A 148 -34.92 -21.88 -5.43
N ALA A 149 -36.18 -21.44 -5.36
CA ALA A 149 -36.62 -20.37 -4.46
C ALA A 149 -36.49 -20.80 -2.99
N ILE A 150 -37.03 -21.97 -2.65
CA ILE A 150 -36.98 -22.52 -1.27
C ILE A 150 -35.54 -22.69 -0.79
N ILE A 151 -34.64 -23.11 -1.68
CA ILE A 151 -33.21 -23.24 -1.33
C ILE A 151 -32.57 -21.87 -1.08
N ALA A 152 -32.91 -20.86 -1.87
CA ALA A 152 -32.39 -19.50 -1.67
C ALA A 152 -32.89 -18.91 -0.35
N ASP A 153 -34.17 -19.07 -0.04
CA ASP A 153 -34.78 -18.62 1.22
C ASP A 153 -34.14 -19.33 2.41
N TYR A 154 -33.90 -20.65 2.31
CA TYR A 154 -33.21 -21.42 3.35
C TYR A 154 -31.79 -20.92 3.62
N LEU A 155 -31.01 -20.61 2.58
CA LEU A 155 -29.66 -20.08 2.74
C LEU A 155 -29.67 -18.67 3.33
N LYS A 156 -30.68 -17.86 3.00
CA LYS A 156 -30.91 -16.53 3.59
C LYS A 156 -31.28 -16.61 5.07
N GLU A 157 -32.22 -17.50 5.43
CA GLU A 157 -32.64 -17.72 6.83
C GLU A 157 -31.48 -18.23 7.70
N LYS A 158 -30.61 -19.07 7.13
CA LYS A 158 -29.40 -19.55 7.79
C LYS A 158 -28.26 -18.51 7.86
N GLY A 159 -28.45 -17.32 7.29
CA GLY A 159 -27.45 -16.26 7.29
C GLY A 159 -26.20 -16.58 6.46
N ILE A 160 -26.31 -17.50 5.48
CA ILE A 160 -25.17 -17.95 4.68
C ILE A 160 -24.90 -16.89 3.60
N PRO A 161 -23.71 -16.28 3.56
CA PRO A 161 -23.37 -15.31 2.53
C PRO A 161 -23.26 -15.97 1.16
N THR A 162 -23.48 -15.19 0.10
CA THR A 162 -23.25 -15.65 -1.28
C THR A 162 -21.75 -15.86 -1.54
N PHE A 163 -21.40 -16.60 -2.59
CA PHE A 163 -19.98 -16.83 -2.95
C PHE A 163 -19.19 -15.55 -3.26
N SER A 164 -19.85 -14.47 -3.66
CA SER A 164 -19.21 -13.17 -3.87
C SER A 164 -19.07 -12.34 -2.58
N GLY A 165 -19.68 -12.79 -1.47
CA GLY A 165 -19.80 -12.03 -0.23
C GLY A 165 -20.67 -10.77 -0.35
N ARG A 166 -21.43 -10.63 -1.45
CA ARG A 166 -22.25 -9.44 -1.74
C ARG A 166 -23.69 -9.86 -2.07
N GLY A 167 -24.65 -9.33 -1.32
CA GLY A 167 -26.08 -9.55 -1.55
C GLY A 167 -26.62 -10.88 -1.01
N GLU A 168 -27.90 -11.14 -1.31
CA GLU A 168 -28.65 -12.32 -0.85
C GLU A 168 -28.65 -13.45 -1.88
N TRP A 169 -29.03 -14.65 -1.45
CA TRP A 169 -29.23 -15.78 -2.36
C TRP A 169 -30.47 -15.56 -3.23
N HIS A 170 -30.34 -15.86 -4.53
CA HIS A 170 -31.43 -15.80 -5.49
C HIS A 170 -31.59 -17.16 -6.19
N ALA A 171 -32.84 -17.52 -6.52
CA ALA A 171 -33.16 -18.77 -7.21
C ALA A 171 -32.36 -18.97 -8.51
N GLN A 172 -32.11 -17.88 -9.25
CA GLN A 172 -31.30 -17.91 -10.47
C GLN A 172 -29.84 -18.33 -10.20
N THR A 173 -29.26 -17.87 -9.09
CA THR A 173 -27.90 -18.25 -8.67
C THR A 173 -27.83 -19.73 -8.34
N ILE A 174 -28.82 -20.25 -7.59
CA ILE A 174 -28.89 -21.67 -7.27
C ILE A 174 -29.03 -22.52 -8.54
N HIS A 175 -29.87 -22.08 -9.49
CA HIS A 175 -30.05 -22.79 -10.76
C HIS A 175 -28.73 -22.91 -11.54
N ARG A 176 -27.93 -21.84 -11.60
CA ARG A 176 -26.60 -21.86 -12.25
C ARG A 176 -25.63 -22.83 -11.58
N LEU A 177 -25.74 -23.02 -10.26
CA LEU A 177 -24.89 -23.93 -9.48
C LEU A 177 -25.29 -25.40 -9.57
N CYS A 178 -26.51 -25.68 -10.04
CA CYS A 178 -27.04 -27.03 -10.23
C CYS A 178 -26.89 -27.56 -11.67
N LYS A 179 -26.35 -26.77 -12.59
CA LYS A 179 -26.01 -27.22 -13.95
C LYS A 179 -24.67 -27.96 -13.94
#